data_AF-A0A4Q3S7I3-F1
#
_entry.id   AF-A0A4Q3S7I3-F1
#
_cell.length_a   1.000
_cell.length_b   1.000
_cell.length_c   1.000
_cell.angle_alpha   90.00
_cell.angle_beta   90.00
_cell.angle_gamma   90.00
#
_symmetry.space_group_name_H-M   'P 1'
#
loop_
_entity.id
_entity.type
_entity.pdbx_description
1 polymer ?
#
loop_
_entity_poly.entity_id
_entity_poly.type
_entity_poly.pdbx_seq_one_letter_code
_entity_poly.pdbx_strand_id
1 'polypeptide(L)'
;MSTKQPITIQVVSLQWKWLFIYPDQKIASMNFMQIPKDTPINFVITADSPMNSFWIPQLGGQVYAMNGMTTKLHLMSDKDGDFRGSSANLSGDGFSGMTFVARAGSEKEFTDWVDRQQTAKPLDWTTYTELAKPSKDQPRTEYRLKDTDLYDKVVEKYMPHHSSTDTMRGHG
;
A
#
# COMPACT_ATOMS: atom_id res chain seq x y z
N MET A 1 11.81 15.09 19.28
CA MET A 1 10.93 15.07 18.09
C MET A 1 11.82 14.86 16.89
N SER A 2 11.56 13.86 16.04
CA SER A 2 12.42 13.58 14.87
C SER A 2 12.34 14.75 13.88
N THR A 3 13.48 15.23 13.40
CA THR A 3 13.62 16.33 12.42
C THR A 3 13.55 15.85 10.96
N LYS A 4 13.35 14.54 10.75
CA LYS A 4 13.34 13.93 9.43
C LYS A 4 12.00 14.15 8.72
N GLN A 5 12.07 14.37 7.40
CA GLN A 5 10.87 14.46 6.58
C GLN A 5 10.10 13.13 6.62
N PRO A 6 8.78 13.14 6.90
CA PRO A 6 7.99 11.93 6.88
C PRO A 6 7.96 11.28 5.49
N ILE A 7 8.01 9.94 5.45
CA ILE A 7 7.82 9.18 4.21
C ILE A 7 6.37 8.75 4.12
N THR A 8 5.74 9.00 2.97
CA THR A 8 4.38 8.53 2.70
C THR A 8 4.44 7.17 2.01
N ILE A 9 3.72 6.19 2.56
CA ILE A 9 3.54 4.88 1.95
C ILE A 9 2.05 4.62 1.76
N GLN A 10 1.65 4.50 0.51
CA GLN A 10 0.32 4.10 0.11
C GLN A 10 0.23 2.57 0.16
N VAL A 11 -0.80 2.03 0.81
CA VAL A 11 -1.00 0.60 1.00
C VAL A 11 -2.32 0.19 0.39
N VAL A 12 -2.30 -0.81 -0.46
CA VAL A 12 -3.51 -1.41 -1.03
C VAL A 12 -3.59 -2.87 -0.58
N SER A 13 -4.64 -3.19 0.18
CA SER A 13 -5.01 -4.57 0.46
C SER A 13 -5.59 -5.19 -0.82
N LEU A 14 -4.91 -6.19 -1.37
CA LEU A 14 -5.41 -7.03 -2.47
C LEU A 14 -5.81 -8.39 -1.90
N GLN A 15 -6.50 -9.20 -2.71
CA GLN A 15 -6.88 -10.54 -2.27
C GLN A 15 -5.64 -11.42 -2.00
N TRP A 16 -5.37 -11.65 -0.70
CA TRP A 16 -4.22 -12.38 -0.12
C TRP A 16 -2.83 -11.77 -0.32
N LYS A 17 -2.76 -10.48 -0.67
CA LYS A 17 -1.50 -9.80 -1.01
C LYS A 17 -1.52 -8.35 -0.55
N TRP A 18 -0.35 -7.80 -0.27
CA TRP A 18 -0.18 -6.40 0.06
C TRP A 18 0.65 -5.70 -1.01
N LEU A 19 0.12 -4.60 -1.55
CA LEU A 19 0.84 -3.68 -2.42
C LEU A 19 1.23 -2.44 -1.62
N PHE A 20 2.51 -2.08 -1.68
CA PHE A 20 3.08 -0.89 -1.07
C PHE A 20 3.55 0.04 -2.18
N ILE A 21 3.15 1.31 -2.15
CA ILE A 21 3.48 2.31 -3.16
C ILE A 21 4.14 3.49 -2.46
N TYR A 22 5.27 3.92 -3.02
CA TYR A 22 6.04 5.06 -2.55
C TYR A 22 5.94 6.16 -3.61
N PRO A 23 4.94 7.05 -3.51
CA PRO A 23 4.65 8.02 -4.57
C PRO A 23 5.84 8.96 -4.81
N ASP A 24 6.49 9.42 -3.74
CA ASP A 24 7.62 10.36 -3.82
C ASP A 24 8.85 9.71 -4.45
N GLN A 25 9.10 8.44 -4.12
CA GLN A 25 10.23 7.65 -4.65
C GLN A 25 9.92 7.01 -6.01
N LYS A 26 8.67 7.05 -6.46
CA LYS A 26 8.19 6.45 -7.71
C LYS A 26 8.50 4.96 -7.83
N ILE A 27 8.28 4.22 -6.75
CA ILE A 27 8.47 2.76 -6.70
C ILE A 27 7.26 2.09 -6.02
N ALA A 28 7.15 0.78 -6.19
CA ALA A 28 6.17 -0.03 -5.50
C ALA A 28 6.69 -1.45 -5.25
N SER A 29 6.12 -2.14 -4.28
CA SER A 29 6.54 -3.49 -3.91
C SER A 29 5.38 -4.34 -3.40
N MET A 30 5.49 -5.65 -3.62
CA MET A 30 4.53 -6.65 -3.16
C MET A 30 5.05 -7.38 -1.93
N ASN A 31 4.22 -7.50 -0.89
CA ASN A 31 4.49 -8.25 0.35
C ASN A 31 5.79 -7.89 1.08
N PHE A 32 6.40 -6.76 0.73
CA PHE A 32 7.62 -6.25 1.32
C PHE A 32 7.60 -4.73 1.29
N MET A 33 8.08 -4.10 2.35
CA MET A 33 8.33 -2.67 2.42
C MET A 33 9.64 -2.43 3.15
N GLN A 34 10.38 -1.40 2.73
CA GLN A 34 11.59 -0.97 3.42
C GLN A 34 11.41 0.48 3.88
N ILE A 35 11.76 0.73 5.15
CA ILE A 35 11.61 2.03 5.79
C ILE A 35 12.94 2.43 6.46
N PRO A 36 13.29 3.72 6.48
CA PRO A 36 14.39 4.18 7.29
C PRO A 36 13.98 4.25 8.76
N LYS A 37 14.89 3.86 9.65
CA LYS A 37 14.75 3.98 11.10
C LYS A 37 14.74 5.44 11.54
N ASP A 38 14.10 5.70 12.68
CA ASP A 38 13.94 7.03 13.28
C ASP A 38 13.24 8.05 12.36
N THR A 39 12.55 7.56 11.32
CA THR A 39 11.83 8.39 10.34
C THR A 39 10.32 8.15 10.50
N PRO A 40 9.52 9.21 10.66
CA PRO A 40 8.06 9.09 10.66
C PRO A 40 7.55 8.54 9.33
N ILE A 41 6.70 7.52 9.38
CA ILE A 41 6.04 6.92 8.23
C ILE A 41 4.55 7.23 8.29
N ASN A 42 4.04 7.82 7.21
CA ASN A 42 2.63 8.13 7.00
C ASN A 42 2.04 7.06 6.09
N PHE A 43 1.35 6.08 6.67
CA PHE A 43 0.59 5.11 5.89
C PHE A 43 -0.75 5.69 5.47
N VAL A 44 -1.09 5.49 4.20
CA VAL A 44 -2.37 5.83 3.59
C VAL A 44 -2.93 4.56 2.98
N ILE A 45 -4.02 4.03 3.53
CA ILE A 45 -4.39 2.63 3.36
C ILE A 45 -5.80 2.52 2.77
N THR A 46 -5.95 1.68 1.76
CA THR A 46 -7.24 1.31 1.15
C THR A 46 -7.30 -0.20 0.83
N ALA A 47 -8.43 -0.68 0.35
CA ALA A 47 -8.60 -2.07 -0.10
C ALA A 47 -9.19 -2.16 -1.52
N ASP A 48 -8.61 -3.03 -2.34
CA ASP A 48 -9.22 -3.62 -3.55
C ASP A 48 -9.49 -5.11 -3.29
N SER A 49 -10.12 -5.37 -2.14
CA SER A 49 -10.48 -6.69 -1.62
C SER A 49 -11.57 -6.52 -0.55
N PRO A 50 -12.18 -7.62 -0.05
CA PRO A 50 -12.97 -7.55 1.18
C PRO A 50 -12.18 -6.90 2.33
N MET A 51 -12.91 -6.36 3.31
CA MET A 51 -12.35 -5.60 4.43
C MET A 51 -11.23 -6.37 5.14
N ASN A 52 -10.10 -5.69 5.29
CA ASN A 52 -8.87 -6.26 5.83
C ASN A 52 -8.36 -5.43 7.01
N SER A 53 -7.39 -5.94 7.76
CA SER A 53 -6.75 -5.22 8.85
C SER A 53 -5.24 -5.24 8.69
N PHE A 54 -4.64 -4.09 8.41
CA PHE A 54 -3.21 -3.89 8.32
C PHE A 54 -2.62 -3.84 9.73
N TRP A 55 -1.75 -4.79 10.08
CA TRP A 55 -1.18 -4.90 11.42
C TRP A 55 0.32 -5.21 11.38
N ILE A 56 1.10 -4.47 12.18
CA ILE A 56 2.52 -4.76 12.44
C ILE A 56 2.71 -4.83 13.96
N PRO A 57 2.62 -6.02 14.59
CA PRO A 57 2.61 -6.16 16.05
C PRO A 57 3.78 -5.47 16.75
N GLN A 58 4.98 -5.60 16.18
CA GLN A 58 6.21 -5.07 16.78
C GLN A 58 6.33 -3.54 16.68
N LEU A 59 5.57 -2.90 15.80
CA LEU A 59 5.52 -1.43 15.67
C LEU A 59 4.26 -0.82 16.31
N GLY A 60 3.36 -1.66 16.85
CA GLY A 60 2.20 -1.20 17.64
C GLY A 60 1.04 -0.60 16.85
N GLY A 61 1.04 -0.67 15.51
CA GLY A 61 -0.03 -0.10 14.67
C GLY A 61 -0.95 -1.15 14.06
N GLN A 62 -2.27 -1.00 14.27
CA GLN A 62 -3.31 -1.73 13.58
C GLN A 62 -4.36 -0.76 13.02
N VAL A 63 -4.78 -0.95 11.77
CA VAL A 63 -5.86 -0.18 11.15
C VAL A 63 -6.60 -1.00 10.11
N TYR A 64 -7.88 -0.71 9.89
CA TYR A 64 -8.67 -1.37 8.86
C TYR A 64 -8.39 -0.79 7.47
N ALA A 65 -8.40 -1.67 6.48
CA ALA A 65 -8.38 -1.34 5.06
C ALA A 65 -9.78 -1.63 4.49
N MET A 66 -10.40 -0.59 3.92
CA MET A 66 -11.76 -0.64 3.37
C MET A 66 -11.75 -0.11 1.94
N ASN A 67 -12.62 -0.67 1.11
CA ASN A 67 -12.81 -0.24 -0.27
C ASN A 67 -13.49 1.13 -0.33
N GLY A 68 -13.08 1.97 -1.29
CA GLY A 68 -13.66 3.31 -1.50
C GLY A 68 -13.35 4.32 -0.40
N MET A 69 -12.54 3.93 0.59
CA MET A 69 -12.12 4.79 1.70
C MET A 69 -10.61 4.74 1.87
N THR A 70 -10.07 5.80 2.46
CA THR A 70 -8.67 5.90 2.85
C THR A 70 -8.58 6.05 4.36
N THR A 71 -7.86 5.14 5.01
CA THR A 71 -7.48 5.25 6.42
C THR A 71 -6.01 5.67 6.54
N LYS A 72 -5.65 6.23 7.69
CA LYS A 72 -4.28 6.72 7.96
C LYS A 72 -3.72 6.06 9.20
N LEU A 73 -2.42 5.76 9.16
CA LEU A 73 -1.69 5.23 10.30
C LEU A 73 -0.29 5.84 10.31
N HIS A 74 0.12 6.35 11.46
CA HIS A 74 1.46 6.91 11.66
C HIS A 74 2.30 5.94 12.47
N LEU A 75 3.46 5.56 11.97
CA LEU A 75 4.40 4.67 12.65
C LEU A 75 5.82 5.17 12.51
N MET A 76 6.70 4.71 13.40
CA MET A 76 8.13 4.92 13.33
C MET A 76 8.80 3.70 13.96
N SER A 77 9.88 3.22 13.36
CA SER A 77 10.73 2.21 13.97
C SER A 77 11.91 2.87 14.69
N ASP A 78 12.15 2.50 15.94
CA ASP A 78 13.31 2.89 16.74
C ASP A 78 14.48 1.90 16.61
N LYS A 79 14.27 0.78 15.92
CA LYS A 79 15.23 -0.31 15.75
C LYS A 79 15.36 -0.73 14.30
N ASP A 80 16.55 -1.22 13.97
CA ASP A 80 16.82 -1.93 12.72
C ASP A 80 16.28 -3.35 12.80
N GLY A 81 15.81 -3.87 11.66
CA GLY A 81 15.42 -5.28 11.54
C GLY A 81 14.17 -5.52 10.69
N ASP A 82 13.81 -6.79 10.59
CA ASP A 82 12.63 -7.25 9.88
C ASP A 82 11.46 -7.42 10.85
N PHE A 83 10.41 -6.63 10.64
CA PHE A 83 9.15 -6.74 11.36
C PHE A 83 8.12 -7.46 10.50
N ARG A 84 7.50 -8.49 11.06
CA ARG A 84 6.42 -9.21 10.37
C ARG A 84 5.12 -8.45 10.51
N GLY A 85 4.46 -8.21 9.39
CA GLY A 85 3.09 -7.71 9.35
C GLY A 85 2.14 -8.76 8.79
N SER A 86 0.87 -8.65 9.19
CA SER A 86 -0.17 -9.59 8.80
C SER A 86 -1.52 -8.92 8.68
N SER A 87 -2.43 -9.61 7.98
CA SER A 87 -3.86 -9.35 8.10
C SER A 87 -4.38 -9.80 9.47
N ALA A 88 -5.13 -8.95 10.19
CA ALA A 88 -5.71 -9.30 11.49
C ALA A 88 -7.22 -9.63 11.47
N ASN A 89 -7.88 -9.66 10.30
CA ASN A 89 -9.29 -10.01 10.25
C ASN A 89 -9.49 -11.54 10.21
N LEU A 90 -10.61 -12.04 10.71
CA LEU A 90 -10.90 -13.47 10.79
C LEU A 90 -11.66 -13.96 9.55
N SER A 91 -11.47 -15.26 9.25
CA SER A 91 -12.33 -16.17 8.46
C SER A 91 -12.34 -16.04 6.93
N GLY A 92 -11.59 -16.94 6.27
CA GLY A 92 -11.71 -17.29 4.85
C GLY A 92 -10.56 -18.20 4.38
N ASP A 93 -10.84 -19.18 3.51
CA ASP A 93 -9.82 -20.12 3.01
C ASP A 93 -8.66 -19.38 2.32
N GLY A 94 -7.46 -19.45 2.90
CA GLY A 94 -6.25 -18.70 2.47
C GLY A 94 -5.73 -17.65 3.44
N PHE A 95 -6.42 -17.43 4.58
CA PHE A 95 -6.08 -16.37 5.55
C PHE A 95 -4.70 -16.51 6.23
N SER A 96 -4.13 -17.71 6.33
CA SER A 96 -2.85 -17.91 7.03
C SER A 96 -1.64 -17.35 6.27
N GLY A 97 -1.79 -17.00 4.98
CA GLY A 97 -0.66 -16.61 4.11
C GLY A 97 -0.50 -15.10 3.87
N MET A 98 -1.47 -14.26 4.29
CA MET A 98 -1.45 -12.83 3.98
C MET A 98 -0.53 -12.06 4.93
N THR A 99 0.77 -12.28 4.74
CA THR A 99 1.85 -11.67 5.52
C THR A 99 2.74 -10.80 4.63
N PHE A 100 3.42 -9.86 5.25
CA PHE A 100 4.44 -9.04 4.62
C PHE A 100 5.59 -8.79 5.58
N VAL A 101 6.72 -8.32 5.06
CA VAL A 101 7.85 -7.88 5.89
C VAL A 101 8.07 -6.39 5.73
N ALA A 102 8.16 -5.71 6.87
CA ALA A 102 8.61 -4.34 6.99
C ALA A 102 10.06 -4.35 7.46
N ARG A 103 11.01 -3.99 6.60
CA ARG A 103 12.42 -3.88 6.96
C ARG A 103 12.75 -2.45 7.37
N ALA A 104 13.13 -2.23 8.62
CA ALA A 104 13.74 -0.97 9.03
C ALA A 104 15.26 -1.05 8.92
N GLY A 105 15.87 0.00 8.35
CA GLY A 105 17.32 0.12 8.25
C GLY A 105 17.77 1.58 8.24
N SER A 106 19.03 1.79 7.92
CA SER A 106 19.58 3.13 7.71
C SER A 106 18.95 3.85 6.51
N GLU A 107 19.06 5.18 6.49
CA GLU A 107 18.63 6.00 5.35
C GLU A 107 19.37 5.62 4.06
N LYS A 108 20.65 5.27 4.17
CA LYS A 108 21.44 4.79 3.03
C LYS A 108 20.85 3.50 2.46
N GLU A 109 20.54 2.52 3.29
CA GLU A 109 19.95 1.25 2.83
C GLU A 109 18.59 1.47 2.17
N PHE A 110 17.79 2.42 2.67
CA PHE A 110 16.53 2.81 2.03
C PHE A 110 16.77 3.45 0.65
N THR A 111 17.69 4.41 0.54
CA THR A 111 18.01 5.05 -0.74
C THR A 111 18.57 4.05 -1.76
N ASP A 112 19.50 3.18 -1.34
CA ASP A 112 20.05 2.12 -2.20
C ASP A 112 18.93 1.15 -2.67
N TRP A 113 17.96 0.86 -1.80
CA TRP A 113 16.78 0.06 -2.12
C TRP A 113 15.86 0.75 -3.12
N VAL A 114 15.69 2.07 -3.03
CA VAL A 114 14.90 2.86 -3.99
C VAL A 114 15.59 2.89 -5.36
N ASP A 115 16.90 3.14 -5.39
CA ASP A 115 17.65 3.37 -6.62
C ASP A 115 17.69 2.13 -7.51
N ARG A 116 17.87 0.94 -6.94
CA ARG A 116 17.88 -0.31 -7.72
C ARG A 116 16.56 -0.60 -8.43
N GLN A 117 15.44 -0.09 -7.89
CA GLN A 117 14.10 -0.32 -8.44
C GLN A 117 13.77 0.58 -9.63
N GLN A 118 14.57 1.61 -9.88
CA GLN A 118 14.37 2.51 -11.02
C GLN A 118 14.51 1.78 -12.38
N THR A 119 15.08 0.56 -12.38
CA THR A 119 15.19 -0.30 -13.57
C THR A 119 14.23 -1.50 -13.54
N ALA A 120 13.40 -1.64 -12.50
CA ALA A 120 12.44 -2.72 -12.36
C ALA A 120 11.29 -2.60 -13.38
N LYS A 121 10.50 -3.68 -13.49
CA LYS A 121 9.29 -3.70 -14.33
C LYS A 121 8.37 -2.53 -13.94
N PRO A 122 7.80 -1.80 -14.90
CA PRO A 122 6.86 -0.74 -14.59
C PRO A 122 5.59 -1.29 -13.96
N LEU A 123 5.08 -0.58 -12.95
CA LEU A 123 3.72 -0.72 -12.42
C LEU A 123 2.87 0.42 -13.00
N ASP A 124 2.03 0.06 -13.96
CA ASP A 124 0.93 0.87 -14.50
C ASP A 124 -0.41 0.18 -14.24
N TRP A 125 -1.53 0.82 -14.61
CA TRP A 125 -2.87 0.29 -14.39
C TRP A 125 -3.09 -1.12 -14.97
N THR A 126 -2.52 -1.41 -16.13
CA THR A 126 -2.59 -2.74 -16.75
C THR A 126 -1.90 -3.79 -15.88
N THR A 127 -0.66 -3.50 -15.45
CA THR A 127 0.08 -4.40 -14.56
C THR A 127 -0.62 -4.57 -13.21
N TYR A 128 -1.17 -3.48 -12.67
CA TYR A 128 -1.95 -3.48 -11.44
C TYR A 128 -3.18 -4.40 -11.54
N THR A 129 -3.96 -4.29 -12.62
CA THR A 129 -5.17 -5.09 -12.81
C THR A 129 -4.86 -6.58 -12.84
N GLU A 130 -3.73 -6.98 -13.41
CA GLU A 130 -3.24 -8.36 -13.35
C GLU A 130 -2.83 -8.77 -11.93
N LEU A 131 -2.17 -7.89 -11.18
CA LEU A 131 -1.79 -8.14 -9.79
C LEU A 131 -2.99 -8.19 -8.84
N ALA A 132 -4.08 -7.48 -9.14
CA ALA A 132 -5.30 -7.43 -8.33
C ALA A 132 -6.13 -8.72 -8.41
N LYS A 133 -5.96 -9.53 -9.47
CA LYS A 133 -6.62 -10.84 -9.59
C LYS A 133 -6.27 -11.74 -8.39
N PRO A 134 -7.17 -12.61 -7.90
CA PRO A 134 -6.89 -13.47 -6.76
C PRO A 134 -5.69 -14.38 -7.02
N SER A 135 -4.68 -14.38 -6.13
CA SER A 135 -3.58 -15.36 -6.16
C SER A 135 -3.01 -15.61 -4.76
N LYS A 136 -2.57 -16.84 -4.50
CA LYS A 136 -1.89 -17.23 -3.26
C LYS A 136 -0.38 -17.19 -3.45
N ASP A 137 0.37 -17.08 -2.36
CA ASP A 137 1.83 -17.20 -2.32
C ASP A 137 2.58 -16.24 -3.26
N GLN A 138 2.05 -15.03 -3.42
CA GLN A 138 2.68 -14.00 -4.23
C GLN A 138 4.09 -13.69 -3.71
N PRO A 139 5.13 -13.87 -4.55
CA PRO A 139 6.49 -13.57 -4.14
C PRO A 139 6.66 -12.07 -3.88
N ARG A 140 7.71 -11.74 -3.13
CA ARG A 140 8.17 -10.36 -3.01
C ARG A 140 8.65 -9.91 -4.38
N THR A 141 8.03 -8.85 -4.88
CA THR A 141 8.37 -8.28 -6.19
C THR A 141 8.45 -6.77 -6.04
N GLU A 142 9.42 -6.17 -6.73
CA GLU A 142 9.69 -4.73 -6.74
C GLU A 142 9.37 -4.16 -8.13
N TYR A 143 8.91 -2.92 -8.19
CA TYR A 143 8.43 -2.25 -9.40
C TYR A 143 8.86 -0.79 -9.41
N ARG A 144 9.06 -0.26 -10.62
CA ARG A 144 9.08 1.18 -10.83
C ARG A 144 7.64 1.67 -11.00
N LEU A 145 7.21 2.66 -10.22
CA LEU A 145 5.89 3.26 -10.36
C LEU A 145 5.85 4.11 -11.64
N LYS A 146 4.99 3.73 -12.58
CA LYS A 146 4.77 4.49 -13.82
C LYS A 146 3.55 5.38 -13.71
N ASP A 147 2.46 4.86 -13.14
CA ASP A 147 1.22 5.60 -12.90
C ASP A 147 1.23 6.14 -11.47
N THR A 148 1.53 7.43 -11.28
CA THR A 148 1.64 8.05 -9.94
C THR A 148 0.28 8.26 -9.26
N ASP A 149 -0.79 8.25 -10.04
CA ASP A 149 -2.19 8.34 -9.61
C ASP A 149 -2.83 6.95 -9.35
N LEU A 150 -2.03 5.89 -9.36
CA LEU A 150 -2.53 4.51 -9.25
C LEU A 150 -3.34 4.28 -7.98
N TYR A 151 -2.91 4.82 -6.84
CA TYR A 151 -3.67 4.69 -5.59
C TYR A 151 -5.04 5.37 -5.67
N ASP A 152 -5.10 6.57 -6.24
CA ASP A 152 -6.35 7.32 -6.37
C ASP A 152 -7.33 6.58 -7.29
N LYS A 153 -6.86 6.04 -8.42
CA LYS A 153 -7.65 5.17 -9.32
C LYS A 153 -8.26 3.97 -8.59
N VAL A 154 -7.52 3.37 -7.65
CA VAL A 154 -8.00 2.24 -6.85
C VAL A 154 -9.11 2.66 -5.90
N VAL A 155 -8.97 3.81 -5.25
CA VAL A 155 -10.00 4.35 -4.36
C VAL A 155 -11.25 4.72 -5.16
N GLU A 156 -11.08 5.42 -6.29
CA GLU A 156 -12.16 5.90 -7.17
C GLU A 156 -12.99 4.77 -7.76
N LYS A 157 -12.38 3.60 -8.03
CA LYS A 157 -13.08 2.38 -8.49
C LYS A 157 -14.30 2.00 -7.63
N TYR A 158 -14.28 2.38 -6.35
CA TYR A 158 -15.32 2.07 -5.36
C TYR A 158 -16.09 3.28 -4.87
N MET A 159 -15.71 4.49 -5.29
CA MET A 159 -16.46 5.69 -4.94
C MET A 159 -17.72 5.77 -5.80
N PRO A 160 -18.88 6.15 -5.22
CA PRO A 160 -20.06 6.42 -6.01
C PRO A 160 -19.74 7.59 -6.94
N HIS A 161 -19.73 7.34 -8.26
CA HIS A 161 -19.77 8.42 -9.23
C HIS A 161 -21.10 9.14 -9.03
N HIS A 162 -21.07 10.33 -8.42
CA HIS A 162 -22.18 11.25 -8.56
C HIS A 162 -22.24 11.65 -10.03
N SER A 163 -23.04 10.93 -10.81
CA SER A 163 -23.46 11.37 -12.13
C SER A 163 -24.27 12.64 -11.95
N SER A 164 -23.63 13.79 -12.11
CA SER A 164 -24.30 15.07 -12.34
C SER A 164 -24.98 15.02 -13.71
N THR A 165 -26.06 14.24 -13.81
CA THR A 165 -27.03 14.33 -14.90
C THR A 165 -28.12 15.29 -14.43
N ASP A 166 -27.79 16.58 -14.32
CA ASP A 166 -28.84 17.60 -14.32
C ASP A 166 -29.30 17.76 -15.76
N THR A 167 -30.41 17.08 -16.04
CA THR A 167 -31.03 17.04 -17.35
C THR A 167 -31.62 18.41 -17.63
N MET A 168 -31.09 19.11 -18.62
CA MET A 168 -31.84 20.15 -19.32
C MET A 168 -33.21 19.57 -19.71
N ARG A 169 -34.27 20.01 -19.04
CA ARG A 169 -35.66 19.90 -19.52
C ARG A 169 -36.27 21.29 -19.52
N GLY A 170 -36.15 21.94 -20.68
CA GLY A 170 -37.18 22.87 -21.11
C GLY A 170 -38.44 22.10 -21.50
N HIS A 171 -39.59 22.60 -21.08
CA HIS A 171 -40.97 22.37 -21.57
C HIS A 171 -41.84 23.25 -20.64
N GLY A 172 -42.61 24.25 -21.06
CA GLY A 172 -42.92 24.84 -22.35
C GLY A 172 -43.78 26.07 -22.08
#